data_AF-A0A4T0WJS9-F1
#
_entry.id   AF-A0A4T0WJS9-F1
#
_cell.length_a   1.000
_cell.length_b   1.000
_cell.length_c   1.000
_cell.angle_alpha   90.00
_cell.angle_beta   90.00
_cell.angle_gamma   90.00
#
_symmetry.space_group_name_H-M   'P 1'
#
loop_
_entity.id
_entity.type
_entity.pdbx_description
1 polymer ?
#
loop_
_entity_poly.entity_id
_entity_poly.type
_entity_poly.pdbx_seq_one_letter_code
_entity_poly.pdbx_strand_id
1 'polypeptide(L)'
;MSLEQIRNVVLLFSNPVWSGANTIPSTLIKNITSLSRSLAYQDTISANLTTLSTTNSETHDGIIRGLLYIPDLSVTDPCYEQQYDIIPRNATTQATLPPSNYNLIALAPWFNATCTRAYLASARLDPIRAFIFYRPNNSTREPQGADSPIWDLEDGDAWRSQNRFPIFAIPGAEGNKMMRQLSLYSGNISQIPFGDQIEQRYEPHDDDFVRIWTELTVKDRDSVPAMWTWILTVVGVVLFIIACLDGQHTFHNEAPEIP
;
A
#
# COMPACT_ATOMS: atom_id res chain seq x y z
N MET A 1 7.81 -8.98 -8.17
CA MET A 1 6.76 -8.02 -7.80
C MET A 1 6.97 -6.72 -8.58
N SER A 2 5.92 -6.16 -9.17
CA SER A 2 5.93 -4.84 -9.82
C SER A 2 4.61 -4.12 -9.56
N LEU A 3 4.66 -2.84 -9.22
CA LEU A 3 3.46 -2.01 -9.04
C LEU A 3 2.74 -1.78 -10.38
N GLU A 4 1.46 -2.12 -10.44
CA GLU A 4 0.62 -1.95 -11.62
C GLU A 4 -0.40 -0.82 -11.47
N GLN A 5 -0.92 -0.62 -10.25
CA GLN A 5 -1.94 0.38 -10.01
C GLN A 5 -1.88 0.93 -8.59
N ILE A 6 -2.17 2.22 -8.45
CA ILE A 6 -2.47 2.90 -7.20
C ILE A 6 -3.90 3.39 -7.29
N ARG A 7 -4.73 3.06 -6.30
CA ARG A 7 -6.10 3.54 -6.19
C ARG A 7 -6.29 4.25 -4.85
N ASN A 8 -6.70 5.50 -4.92
CA ASN A 8 -7.01 6.33 -3.76
C ASN A 8 -8.52 6.49 -3.64
N VAL A 9 -9.04 6.28 -2.44
CA VAL A 9 -10.45 6.40 -2.08
C VAL A 9 -10.58 7.09 -0.73
N VAL A 10 -11.74 7.68 -0.44
CA VAL A 10 -11.97 8.39 0.83
C VAL A 10 -12.91 7.57 1.71
N LEU A 11 -12.46 7.32 2.93
CA LEU A 11 -13.17 6.55 3.94
C LEU A 11 -13.50 7.42 5.15
N LEU A 12 -14.66 7.15 5.76
CA LEU A 12 -15.14 7.75 7.01
C LEU A 12 -14.92 6.76 8.15
N PHE A 13 -14.24 7.19 9.21
CA PHE A 13 -13.91 6.41 10.39
C PHE A 13 -14.53 7.04 11.63
N SER A 14 -15.03 6.20 12.52
CA SER A 14 -15.51 6.63 13.83
C SER A 14 -14.33 6.97 14.73
N ASN A 15 -14.45 8.06 15.47
CA ASN A 15 -13.51 8.36 16.54
C ASN A 15 -13.95 7.66 17.84
N PRO A 16 -13.16 6.72 18.39
CA PRO A 16 -13.59 5.95 19.56
C PRO A 16 -13.61 6.77 20.86
N VAL A 17 -13.07 8.00 20.88
CA VAL A 17 -13.00 8.84 22.09
C VAL A 17 -14.39 9.11 22.71
N TRP A 18 -15.47 9.07 21.92
CA TRP A 18 -16.87 9.16 22.41
C TRP A 18 -17.29 8.02 23.34
N SER A 19 -16.63 6.87 23.29
CA SER A 19 -17.03 5.63 24.00
C SER A 19 -16.31 5.38 25.32
N GLY A 20 -15.48 6.33 25.78
CA GLY A 20 -14.65 6.18 26.98
C GLY A 20 -13.23 5.75 26.63
N ALA A 21 -12.25 6.48 27.15
CA ALA A 21 -10.88 6.42 26.70
C ALA A 21 -10.19 5.05 26.91
N ASN A 22 -9.41 4.65 25.89
CA ASN A 22 -8.18 3.83 25.91
C ASN A 22 -8.18 2.38 25.39
N THR A 23 -9.23 1.84 24.77
CA THR A 23 -9.14 0.45 24.24
C THR A 23 -9.85 0.14 22.93
N ILE A 24 -10.65 1.05 22.38
CA ILE A 24 -11.41 0.76 21.15
C ILE A 24 -10.71 1.44 19.96
N PRO A 25 -10.24 0.70 18.94
CA PRO A 25 -9.69 1.29 17.74
C PRO A 25 -10.79 1.94 16.91
N SER A 26 -10.44 2.99 16.17
CA SER A 26 -11.34 3.62 15.20
C SER A 26 -11.84 2.58 14.20
N THR A 27 -13.14 2.60 13.88
CA THR A 27 -13.74 1.63 12.95
C THR A 27 -14.21 2.32 11.68
N LEU A 28 -14.02 1.66 10.54
CA LEU A 28 -14.56 2.12 9.25
C LEU A 28 -16.09 2.18 9.34
N ILE A 29 -16.64 3.40 9.31
CA ILE A 29 -18.09 3.62 9.22
C ILE A 29 -18.55 3.40 7.78
N LYS A 30 -17.88 4.04 6.81
CA LYS A 30 -18.32 4.06 5.42
C LYS A 30 -17.19 4.30 4.42
N ASN A 31 -17.34 3.73 3.23
CA ASN A 31 -16.59 4.16 2.05
C ASN A 31 -17.42 5.23 1.31
N ILE A 32 -16.98 6.49 1.36
CA ILE A 32 -17.73 7.62 0.79
C ILE A 32 -17.75 7.53 -0.74
N THR A 33 -16.58 7.22 -1.31
CA THR A 33 -16.34 7.08 -2.75
C THR A 33 -17.09 5.93 -3.42
N SER A 34 -17.39 4.83 -2.73
CA SER A 34 -18.15 3.72 -3.32
C SER A 34 -19.62 4.07 -3.58
N LEU A 35 -20.16 5.02 -2.82
CA LEU A 35 -21.57 5.44 -2.89
C LEU A 35 -21.77 6.63 -3.82
N SER A 36 -20.82 7.56 -3.85
CA SER A 36 -20.82 8.62 -4.86
C SER A 36 -19.43 9.13 -5.16
N ARG A 37 -19.02 8.96 -6.42
CA ARG A 37 -17.75 9.49 -6.94
C ARG A 37 -17.73 11.01 -7.04
N SER A 38 -18.89 11.67 -6.97
CA SER A 38 -18.98 13.14 -7.00
C SER A 38 -18.87 13.78 -5.62
N LEU A 39 -18.97 12.99 -4.53
CA LEU A 39 -18.96 13.49 -3.16
C LEU A 39 -17.58 13.45 -2.51
N ALA A 40 -16.61 12.74 -3.09
CA ALA A 40 -15.28 12.62 -2.51
C ALA A 40 -14.22 12.32 -3.55
N TYR A 41 -12.98 12.64 -3.21
CA TYR A 41 -11.81 12.33 -4.01
C TYR A 41 -11.69 10.83 -4.29
N GLN A 42 -11.64 10.46 -5.56
CA GLN A 42 -11.25 9.14 -6.03
C GLN A 42 -10.21 9.30 -7.13
N ASP A 43 -9.15 8.51 -7.07
CA ASP A 43 -8.13 8.51 -8.12
C ASP A 43 -7.61 7.12 -8.42
N THR A 44 -7.17 6.91 -9.66
CA THR A 44 -6.58 5.64 -10.08
C THR A 44 -5.44 5.92 -11.05
N ILE A 45 -4.24 5.55 -10.62
CA ILE A 45 -2.98 5.73 -11.35
C ILE A 45 -2.54 4.34 -11.77
N SER A 46 -2.52 4.06 -13.07
CA SER A 46 -2.16 2.73 -13.62
C SER A 46 -1.00 2.79 -14.62
N ALA A 47 -0.41 3.96 -14.81
CA ALA A 47 0.66 4.18 -15.77
C ALA A 47 1.83 4.91 -15.13
N ASN A 48 3.01 4.75 -15.72
CA ASN A 48 4.22 5.49 -15.35
C ASN A 48 4.61 5.26 -13.87
N LEU A 49 4.44 4.03 -13.38
CA LEU A 49 4.77 3.63 -12.02
C LEU A 49 6.08 2.86 -12.00
N THR A 50 6.93 3.14 -11.01
CA THR A 50 8.22 2.47 -10.89
C THR A 50 8.36 1.77 -9.56
N THR A 51 8.85 0.54 -9.57
CA THR A 51 9.18 -0.20 -8.36
C THR A 51 10.66 0.00 -8.04
N LEU A 52 10.95 0.58 -6.88
CA LEU A 52 12.31 0.88 -6.42
C LEU A 52 12.89 -0.24 -5.56
N SER A 53 12.07 -0.81 -4.66
CA SER A 53 12.44 -1.94 -3.83
C SER A 53 11.22 -2.84 -3.59
N THR A 54 11.44 -4.15 -3.57
CA THR A 54 10.41 -5.16 -3.28
C THR A 54 10.66 -5.86 -1.95
N THR A 55 11.49 -5.28 -1.06
CA THR A 55 11.86 -5.91 0.20
C THR A 55 10.65 -6.15 1.09
N ASN A 56 10.51 -7.40 1.56
CA ASN A 56 9.46 -7.83 2.49
C ASN A 56 8.03 -7.50 2.01
N SER A 57 7.79 -7.70 0.71
CA SER A 57 6.52 -7.42 0.05
C SER A 57 5.47 -8.51 0.29
N GLU A 58 5.17 -8.82 1.55
CA GLU A 58 4.05 -9.71 1.85
C GLU A 58 2.75 -9.05 1.38
N THR A 59 2.17 -9.62 0.32
CA THR A 59 0.90 -9.20 -0.28
C THR A 59 -0.16 -10.23 0.10
N HIS A 60 -1.40 -9.77 0.28
CA HIS A 60 -2.55 -10.65 0.23
C HIS A 60 -3.22 -10.42 -1.12
N ASP A 61 -3.24 -11.45 -1.95
CA ASP A 61 -3.82 -11.43 -3.31
C ASP A 61 -3.22 -10.34 -4.23
N GLY A 62 -1.93 -10.03 -4.08
CA GLY A 62 -1.28 -8.99 -4.87
C GLY A 62 -1.77 -7.57 -4.57
N ILE A 63 -2.36 -7.34 -3.38
CA ILE A 63 -2.83 -6.02 -2.96
C ILE A 63 -2.16 -5.61 -1.64
N ILE A 64 -1.62 -4.40 -1.62
CA ILE A 64 -1.17 -3.71 -0.41
C ILE A 64 -2.11 -2.54 -0.15
N ARG A 65 -2.61 -2.40 1.08
CA ARG A 65 -3.61 -1.39 1.41
C ARG A 65 -3.39 -0.78 2.78
N GLY A 66 -3.74 0.48 2.91
CA GLY A 66 -3.61 1.22 4.16
C GLY A 66 -4.04 2.67 4.06
N LEU A 67 -4.03 3.35 5.21
CA LEU A 67 -4.24 4.80 5.28
C LEU A 67 -3.03 5.54 4.70
N LEU A 68 -3.29 6.50 3.82
CA LEU A 68 -2.25 7.35 3.25
C LEU A 68 -1.84 8.41 4.27
N TYR A 69 -0.54 8.60 4.46
CA TYR A 69 -0.01 9.58 5.39
C TYR A 69 1.43 10.00 5.04
N ILE A 70 1.92 11.04 5.70
CA ILE A 70 3.33 11.46 5.67
C ILE A 70 3.99 11.08 6.99
N PRO A 71 5.18 10.44 6.97
CA PRO A 71 5.93 10.17 8.20
C PRO A 71 6.28 11.47 8.95
N ASP A 72 6.08 11.46 10.27
CA ASP A 72 6.42 12.60 11.12
C ASP A 72 7.94 12.70 11.29
N LEU A 73 8.50 13.88 11.03
CA LEU A 73 9.91 14.16 11.31
C LEU A 73 10.06 14.77 12.70
N SER A 74 11.15 14.45 13.39
CA SER A 74 11.46 15.07 14.68
C SER A 74 11.69 16.58 14.51
N VAL A 75 11.17 17.40 15.43
CA VAL A 75 11.42 18.86 15.45
C VAL A 75 12.91 19.23 15.54
N THR A 76 13.75 18.29 15.99
CA THR A 76 15.21 18.46 16.06
C THR A 76 15.91 18.16 14.74
N ASP A 77 15.22 17.52 13.78
CA ASP A 77 15.76 17.18 12.48
C ASP A 77 15.77 18.43 11.58
N PRO A 78 16.87 18.77 10.90
CA PRO A 78 16.94 19.91 10.00
C PRO A 78 15.89 19.86 8.86
N CYS A 79 15.41 18.67 8.51
CA CYS A 79 14.38 18.48 7.49
C CYS A 79 12.96 18.79 7.97
N TYR A 80 12.74 18.96 9.28
CA TYR A 80 11.43 19.24 9.85
C TYR A 80 10.80 20.51 9.27
N GLU A 81 11.56 21.60 9.17
CA GLU A 81 11.05 22.85 8.56
C GLU A 81 11.21 22.84 7.03
N GLN A 82 12.31 22.28 6.50
CA GLN A 82 12.61 22.31 5.06
C GLN A 82 11.56 21.59 4.22
N GLN A 83 10.93 20.53 4.74
CA GLN A 83 9.90 19.82 3.99
C GLN A 83 8.73 20.73 3.58
N TYR A 84 8.41 21.76 4.37
CA TYR A 84 7.24 22.61 4.16
C TYR A 84 7.39 23.60 3.00
N ASP A 85 8.58 23.71 2.41
CA ASP A 85 8.77 24.41 1.14
C ASP A 85 8.16 23.61 -0.03
N ILE A 86 7.90 22.31 0.18
CA ILE A 86 7.45 21.36 -0.84
C ILE A 86 6.08 20.79 -0.50
N ILE A 87 5.84 20.47 0.77
CA ILE A 87 4.58 19.87 1.24
C ILE A 87 3.72 20.87 2.02
N PRO A 88 2.39 20.78 1.94
CA PRO A 88 1.51 21.58 2.79
C PRO A 88 1.67 21.24 4.27
N ARG A 89 1.69 22.25 5.15
CA ARG A 89 1.73 22.06 6.62
C ARG A 89 0.53 21.33 7.20
N ASN A 90 -0.60 21.39 6.50
CA ASN A 90 -1.84 20.74 6.88
C ASN A 90 -1.98 19.36 6.23
N ALA A 91 -0.92 18.66 5.88
CA ALA A 91 -1.02 17.30 5.37
C ALA A 91 -1.23 16.29 6.52
N THR A 92 -1.95 15.19 6.24
CA THR A 92 -2.17 14.12 7.21
C THR A 92 -0.84 13.44 7.55
N THR A 93 -0.42 13.58 8.80
CA THR A 93 0.73 12.86 9.39
C THR A 93 0.26 11.74 10.32
N GLN A 94 1.18 10.91 10.80
CA GLN A 94 0.87 9.77 11.67
C GLN A 94 0.18 10.23 12.95
N ALA A 95 0.62 11.35 13.53
CA ALA A 95 -0.01 11.96 14.71
C ALA A 95 -1.46 12.42 14.51
N THR A 96 -1.89 12.66 13.25
CA THR A 96 -3.24 13.14 12.91
C THR A 96 -4.17 12.03 12.40
N LEU A 97 -3.67 10.80 12.36
CA LEU A 97 -4.47 9.64 11.98
C LEU A 97 -5.35 9.16 13.13
N PRO A 98 -6.50 8.53 12.80
CA PRO A 98 -7.32 7.86 13.80
C PRO A 98 -6.50 6.85 14.62
N PRO A 99 -6.59 6.85 15.96
CA PRO A 99 -5.97 5.82 16.79
C PRO A 99 -6.58 4.47 16.42
N SER A 100 -5.79 3.65 15.73
CA SER A 100 -6.26 2.43 15.09
C SER A 100 -5.09 1.49 14.81
N ASN A 101 -5.40 0.22 14.58
CA ASN A 101 -4.45 -0.80 14.15
C ASN A 101 -4.42 -0.96 12.61
N TYR A 102 -4.77 0.10 11.87
CA TYR A 102 -4.75 0.05 10.41
C TYR A 102 -3.32 0.06 9.87
N ASN A 103 -3.11 -0.70 8.80
CA ASN A 103 -1.90 -0.60 7.99
C ASN A 103 -1.78 0.81 7.40
N LEU A 104 -0.55 1.30 7.26
CA LEU A 104 -0.27 2.61 6.70
C LEU A 104 0.48 2.51 5.35
N ILE A 105 0.28 3.51 4.50
CA ILE A 105 1.04 3.70 3.26
C ILE A 105 1.66 5.10 3.34
N ALA A 106 2.99 5.15 3.40
CA ALA A 106 3.72 6.40 3.49
C ALA A 106 3.83 7.07 2.12
N LEU A 107 3.70 8.40 2.09
CA LEU A 107 3.93 9.25 0.93
C LEU A 107 4.89 10.37 1.32
N ALA A 108 5.99 10.54 0.57
CA ALA A 108 6.90 11.66 0.80
C ALA A 108 7.59 12.13 -0.49
N PRO A 109 8.01 13.42 -0.54
CA PRO A 109 8.82 13.91 -1.64
C PRO A 109 10.27 13.41 -1.55
N TRP A 110 10.84 13.07 -2.70
CA TRP A 110 12.26 12.77 -2.88
C TRP A 110 12.98 14.00 -3.42
N PHE A 111 13.40 14.88 -2.52
CA PHE A 111 13.99 16.18 -2.88
C PHE A 111 15.40 16.39 -2.35
N ASN A 112 15.74 15.75 -1.25
CA ASN A 112 17.04 15.84 -0.60
C ASN A 112 17.38 14.47 0.00
N ALA A 113 18.63 14.02 -0.17
CA ALA A 113 19.08 12.73 0.35
C ALA A 113 18.95 12.64 1.89
N THR A 114 19.33 13.69 2.61
CA THR A 114 19.21 13.77 4.08
C THR A 114 17.76 13.68 4.53
N CYS A 115 16.84 14.42 3.90
CA CYS A 115 15.43 14.40 4.29
C CYS A 115 14.74 13.10 3.90
N THR A 116 15.11 12.52 2.77
CA THR A 116 14.60 11.21 2.37
C THR A 116 15.02 10.12 3.36
N ARG A 117 16.28 10.15 3.84
CA ARG A 117 16.74 9.26 4.92
C ARG A 117 15.97 9.48 6.21
N ALA A 118 15.67 10.72 6.58
CA ALA A 118 14.86 11.04 7.76
C ALA A 118 13.43 10.46 7.66
N TYR A 119 12.79 10.59 6.50
CA TYR A 119 11.47 9.98 6.27
C TYR A 119 11.51 8.45 6.36
N LEU A 120 12.50 7.82 5.74
CA LEU A 120 12.68 6.38 5.83
C LEU A 120 12.94 5.92 7.26
N ALA A 121 13.74 6.68 8.03
CA ALA A 121 14.01 6.38 9.43
C ALA A 121 12.75 6.49 10.30
N SER A 122 11.93 7.52 10.09
CA SER A 122 10.65 7.69 10.76
C SER A 122 9.68 6.56 10.41
N ALA A 123 9.50 6.26 9.12
CA ALA A 123 8.57 5.25 8.65
C ALA A 123 8.92 3.81 9.09
N ARG A 124 10.18 3.53 9.48
CA ARG A 124 10.57 2.24 10.07
C ARG A 124 9.96 1.98 11.45
N LEU A 125 9.54 3.03 12.15
CA LEU A 125 8.92 2.94 13.47
C LEU A 125 7.39 2.73 13.37
N ASP A 126 6.83 2.97 12.17
CA ASP A 126 5.41 2.91 11.90
C ASP A 126 4.98 1.55 11.32
N PRO A 127 3.70 1.16 11.48
CA PRO A 127 3.14 -0.07 10.89
C PRO A 127 2.86 0.10 9.38
N ILE A 128 3.86 0.52 8.62
CA ILE A 128 3.71 0.75 7.18
C ILE A 128 3.81 -0.54 6.38
N ARG A 129 3.05 -0.60 5.28
CA ARG A 129 3.07 -1.72 4.34
C ARG A 129 3.70 -1.38 3.00
N ALA A 130 3.84 -0.10 2.68
CA ALA A 130 4.52 0.40 1.50
C ALA A 130 4.93 1.86 1.68
N PHE A 131 5.94 2.27 0.92
CA PHE A 131 6.36 3.67 0.82
C PHE A 131 6.30 4.13 -0.64
N ILE A 132 5.61 5.24 -0.89
CA ILE A 132 5.54 5.89 -2.20
C ILE A 132 6.35 7.18 -2.16
N PHE A 133 7.33 7.29 -3.06
CA PHE A 133 8.06 8.51 -3.30
C PHE A 133 7.65 9.18 -4.60
N TYR A 134 7.81 10.49 -4.65
CA TYR A 134 7.71 11.25 -5.89
C TYR A 134 8.74 12.35 -5.88
N ARG A 135 9.22 12.76 -7.04
CA ARG A 135 10.05 13.96 -7.13
C ARG A 135 9.15 15.20 -7.19
N PRO A 136 9.43 16.28 -6.45
CA PRO A 136 8.61 17.49 -6.44
C PRO A 136 8.82 18.32 -7.72
N ASN A 137 8.40 17.78 -8.85
CA ASN A 137 8.40 18.41 -10.16
C ASN A 137 7.04 18.17 -10.83
N ASN A 138 6.76 18.86 -11.92
CA ASN A 138 5.52 18.66 -12.68
C ASN A 138 5.68 17.61 -13.79
N SER A 139 6.58 16.64 -13.64
CA SER A 139 6.78 15.58 -14.63
C SER A 139 5.63 14.57 -14.57
N THR A 140 5.07 14.26 -15.73
CA THR A 140 4.11 13.16 -15.93
C THR A 140 4.77 11.88 -16.45
N ARG A 141 6.08 11.94 -16.76
CA ARG A 141 6.86 10.80 -17.24
C ARG A 141 7.08 9.79 -16.13
N GLU A 142 7.22 8.53 -16.54
CA GLU A 142 7.64 7.43 -15.65
C GLU A 142 8.93 7.81 -14.91
N PRO A 143 8.95 7.67 -13.57
CA PRO A 143 10.16 7.81 -12.79
C PRO A 143 11.25 6.85 -13.27
N GLN A 144 12.51 7.23 -13.08
CA GLN A 144 13.62 6.38 -13.48
C GLN A 144 13.66 5.11 -12.62
N GLY A 145 14.16 4.01 -13.18
CA GLY A 145 14.32 2.74 -12.47
C GLY A 145 15.20 2.83 -11.21
N ALA A 146 15.14 1.78 -10.38
CA ALA A 146 15.83 1.71 -9.10
C ALA A 146 17.34 2.01 -9.18
N ASP A 147 18.01 1.57 -10.26
CA ASP A 147 19.47 1.73 -10.44
C ASP A 147 19.89 3.12 -10.94
N SER A 148 18.94 4.04 -11.09
CA SER A 148 19.22 5.41 -11.47
C SER A 148 19.90 6.18 -10.33
N PRO A 149 20.97 6.96 -10.61
CA PRO A 149 21.70 7.74 -9.60
C PRO A 149 20.84 8.83 -8.94
N ILE A 150 19.66 9.13 -9.47
CA ILE A 150 18.73 10.09 -8.86
C ILE A 150 18.15 9.60 -7.53
N TRP A 151 18.17 8.28 -7.31
CA TRP A 151 17.71 7.63 -6.07
C TRP A 151 18.86 7.33 -5.11
N ASP A 152 20.05 7.87 -5.38
CA ASP A 152 21.17 7.74 -4.47
C ASP A 152 20.94 8.61 -3.22
N LEU A 153 21.15 8.00 -2.06
CA LEU A 153 21.06 8.65 -0.74
C LEU A 153 22.44 8.80 -0.08
N GLU A 154 23.51 8.52 -0.83
CA GLU A 154 24.90 8.51 -0.36
C GLU A 154 25.08 7.56 0.84
N ASP A 155 24.30 6.48 0.88
CA ASP A 155 24.27 5.48 1.96
C ASP A 155 24.71 4.09 1.47
N GLY A 156 25.24 3.99 0.26
CA GLY A 156 25.63 2.72 -0.36
C GLY A 156 24.44 1.82 -0.66
N ASP A 157 23.31 2.38 -1.08
CA ASP A 157 22.04 1.68 -1.38
C ASP A 157 21.43 0.95 -0.18
N ALA A 158 21.85 1.31 1.04
CA ALA A 158 21.40 0.65 2.26
C ALA A 158 19.88 0.80 2.47
N TRP A 159 19.28 1.90 2.02
CA TRP A 159 17.83 2.10 2.03
C TRP A 159 17.05 1.01 1.26
N ARG A 160 17.64 0.33 0.28
CA ARG A 160 16.93 -0.73 -0.47
C ARG A 160 16.68 -1.97 0.39
N SER A 161 17.63 -2.32 1.26
CA SER A 161 17.66 -3.58 2.02
C SER A 161 17.32 -3.42 3.51
N GLN A 162 17.56 -2.25 4.10
CA GLN A 162 17.28 -2.00 5.52
C GLN A 162 15.79 -1.82 5.82
N ASN A 163 15.00 -1.42 4.82
CA ASN A 163 13.58 -1.18 4.98
C ASN A 163 12.79 -2.49 4.85
N ARG A 164 11.81 -2.70 5.75
CA ARG A 164 10.98 -3.91 5.80
C ARG A 164 9.69 -3.79 5.00
N PHE A 165 9.68 -2.92 3.99
CA PHE A 165 8.53 -2.60 3.18
C PHE A 165 8.98 -2.27 1.75
N PRO A 166 8.13 -2.55 0.74
CA PRO A 166 8.40 -2.18 -0.63
C PRO A 166 8.34 -0.66 -0.81
N ILE A 167 9.15 -0.18 -1.76
CA ILE A 167 9.30 1.23 -2.08
C ILE A 167 8.96 1.42 -3.56
N PHE A 168 8.08 2.37 -3.84
CA PHE A 168 7.60 2.71 -5.17
C PHE A 168 7.87 4.18 -5.48
N ALA A 169 7.98 4.50 -6.76
CA ALA A 169 8.04 5.86 -7.25
C ALA A 169 6.91 6.14 -8.24
N ILE A 170 6.36 7.35 -8.15
CA ILE A 170 5.32 7.85 -9.05
C ILE A 170 5.73 9.16 -9.72
N PRO A 171 5.08 9.55 -10.84
CA PRO A 171 5.36 10.81 -11.49
C PRO A 171 5.14 11.99 -10.53
N GLY A 172 5.96 13.02 -10.65
CA GLY A 172 5.91 14.18 -9.75
C GLY A 172 4.56 14.89 -9.76
N ALA A 173 3.92 14.98 -10.93
CA ALA A 173 2.57 15.54 -11.05
C ALA A 173 1.53 14.76 -10.22
N GLU A 174 1.58 13.43 -10.25
CA GLU A 174 0.67 12.57 -9.46
C GLU A 174 0.99 12.65 -7.97
N GLY A 175 2.27 12.65 -7.60
CA GLY A 175 2.67 12.82 -6.20
C GLY A 175 2.25 14.16 -5.61
N ASN A 176 2.41 15.25 -6.36
CA ASN A 176 1.92 16.58 -5.95
C ASN A 176 0.39 16.60 -5.79
N LYS A 177 -0.34 15.94 -6.69
CA LYS A 177 -1.80 15.80 -6.61
C LYS A 177 -2.21 15.00 -5.37
N MET A 178 -1.60 13.84 -5.13
CA MET A 178 -1.85 13.02 -3.93
C MET A 178 -1.56 13.81 -2.65
N MET A 179 -0.43 14.51 -2.60
CA MET A 179 -0.03 15.36 -1.48
C MET A 179 -1.05 16.48 -1.21
N ARG A 180 -1.52 17.13 -2.27
CA ARG A 180 -2.56 18.17 -2.16
C ARG A 180 -3.86 17.60 -1.61
N GLN A 181 -4.31 16.45 -2.11
CA GLN A 181 -5.53 15.82 -1.62
C GLN A 181 -5.38 15.37 -0.17
N LEU A 182 -4.23 14.83 0.21
CA LEU A 182 -3.91 14.49 1.59
C LEU A 182 -4.05 15.69 2.52
N SER A 183 -3.65 16.89 2.07
CA SER A 183 -3.84 18.13 2.83
C SER A 183 -5.27 18.63 2.95
N LEU A 184 -6.15 18.25 2.02
CA LEU A 184 -7.56 18.65 2.04
C LEU A 184 -8.39 17.74 2.96
N TYR A 185 -7.96 16.50 3.16
CA TYR A 185 -8.64 15.49 3.99
C TYR A 185 -7.95 15.26 5.35
N SER A 186 -7.12 16.18 5.82
CA SER A 186 -6.45 16.10 7.12
C SER A 186 -7.27 16.71 8.27
N GLY A 187 -8.12 17.70 7.96
CA GLY A 187 -8.90 18.46 8.93
C GLY A 187 -10.17 17.77 9.40
N ASN A 188 -11.00 18.55 10.08
CA ASN A 188 -12.35 18.16 10.53
C ASN A 188 -13.30 18.07 9.33
N ILE A 189 -14.42 17.33 9.50
CA ILE A 189 -15.37 17.05 8.43
C ILE A 189 -15.95 18.33 7.80
N SER A 190 -16.15 19.39 8.58
CA SER A 190 -16.63 20.68 8.06
C SER A 190 -15.62 21.41 7.16
N GLN A 191 -14.34 21.02 7.19
CA GLN A 191 -13.26 21.67 6.44
C GLN A 191 -12.84 20.88 5.20
N ILE A 192 -13.30 19.64 5.04
CA ILE A 192 -12.96 18.81 3.90
C ILE A 192 -13.83 19.15 2.67
N PRO A 193 -13.36 18.85 1.45
CA PRO A 193 -14.19 18.98 0.26
C PRO A 193 -15.47 18.17 0.39
N PHE A 194 -16.61 18.82 0.12
CA PHE A 194 -17.96 18.26 0.26
C PHE A 194 -18.37 17.88 1.70
N GLY A 195 -17.73 18.48 2.71
CA GLY A 195 -18.04 18.31 4.13
C GLY A 195 -19.54 18.42 4.42
N ASP A 196 -20.19 19.53 4.05
CA ASP A 196 -21.63 19.75 4.26
C ASP A 196 -22.51 18.63 3.70
N GLN A 197 -22.15 18.07 2.53
CA GLN A 197 -22.91 17.01 1.88
C GLN A 197 -22.69 15.66 2.56
N ILE A 198 -21.49 15.43 3.09
CA ILE A 198 -21.15 14.27 3.91
C ILE A 198 -21.91 14.37 5.25
N GLU A 199 -21.92 15.55 5.88
CA GLU A 199 -22.64 15.81 7.12
C GLU A 199 -24.15 15.57 6.97
N GLN A 200 -24.77 16.18 5.97
CA GLN A 200 -26.21 16.02 5.71
C GLN A 200 -26.63 14.58 5.39
N ARG A 201 -25.73 13.78 4.80
CA ARG A 201 -26.07 12.43 4.33
C ARG A 201 -25.74 11.34 5.34
N TYR A 202 -24.68 11.53 6.13
CA TYR A 202 -24.16 10.49 7.01
C TYR A 202 -24.28 10.85 8.49
N GLU A 203 -24.58 12.11 8.81
CA GLU A 203 -24.66 12.64 10.18
C GLU A 203 -23.49 12.13 11.06
N PRO A 204 -22.24 12.23 10.57
CA PRO A 204 -21.07 11.82 11.33
C PRO A 204 -20.89 12.70 12.56
N HIS A 205 -20.16 12.21 13.54
CA HIS A 205 -19.80 13.04 14.67
C HIS A 205 -18.70 14.04 14.27
N ASP A 206 -18.71 15.27 14.81
CA ASP A 206 -17.68 16.30 14.55
C ASP A 206 -16.22 15.85 14.71
N ASP A 207 -15.94 14.89 15.60
CA ASP A 207 -14.58 14.36 15.81
C ASP A 207 -14.28 13.10 14.97
N ASP A 208 -15.21 12.63 14.14
CA ASP A 208 -14.98 11.51 13.22
C ASP A 208 -13.96 11.90 12.14
N PHE A 209 -13.25 10.89 11.63
CA PHE A 209 -12.15 11.11 10.70
C PHE A 209 -12.55 10.76 9.28
N VAL A 210 -12.29 11.67 8.34
CA VAL A 210 -12.33 11.36 6.92
C VAL A 210 -10.90 11.30 6.41
N ARG A 211 -10.46 10.14 5.93
CA ARG A 211 -9.06 9.90 5.53
C ARG A 211 -8.97 9.18 4.20
N ILE A 212 -7.86 9.42 3.50
CA ILE A 212 -7.57 8.77 2.23
C ILE A 212 -7.05 7.36 2.51
N TRP A 213 -7.70 6.38 1.90
CA TRP A 213 -7.28 4.99 1.86
C TRP A 213 -6.67 4.70 0.50
N THR A 214 -5.50 4.05 0.51
CA THR A 214 -4.75 3.71 -0.69
C THR A 214 -4.68 2.20 -0.86
N GLU A 215 -4.86 1.76 -2.10
CA GLU A 215 -4.70 0.37 -2.53
C GLU A 215 -3.64 0.33 -3.64
N LEU A 216 -2.63 -0.49 -3.46
CA LEU A 216 -1.56 -0.74 -4.41
C LEU A 216 -1.75 -2.16 -4.96
N THR A 217 -2.06 -2.25 -6.26
CA THR A 217 -2.11 -3.52 -6.97
C THR A 217 -0.73 -3.81 -7.52
N VAL A 218 -0.20 -4.97 -7.14
CA VAL A 218 1.17 -5.37 -7.42
C VAL A 218 1.13 -6.74 -8.06
N LYS A 219 1.80 -6.88 -9.19
CA LYS A 219 1.95 -8.16 -9.87
C LYS A 219 3.14 -8.88 -9.30
N ASP A 220 2.88 -9.98 -8.61
CA ASP A 220 3.93 -10.88 -8.20
C ASP A 220 4.53 -11.57 -9.43
N ARG A 221 5.87 -11.71 -9.43
CA ARG A 221 6.54 -12.50 -10.47
C ARG A 221 6.23 -13.94 -10.11
N ASP A 222 5.38 -14.58 -10.91
CA ASP A 222 4.96 -15.98 -10.86
C ASP A 222 4.94 -16.58 -9.45
N SER A 223 3.74 -16.65 -8.86
CA SER A 223 3.52 -17.49 -7.69
C SER A 223 3.97 -18.91 -8.03
N VAL A 224 5.16 -19.29 -7.55
CA VAL A 224 5.61 -20.67 -7.59
C VAL A 224 4.48 -21.48 -6.95
N PRO A 225 3.93 -22.50 -7.63
CA PRO A 225 2.82 -23.28 -7.09
C PRO A 225 3.16 -23.69 -5.66
N ALA A 226 2.22 -23.45 -4.75
CA ALA A 226 2.42 -23.74 -3.35
C ALA A 226 2.92 -25.18 -3.18
N MET A 227 3.77 -25.43 -2.19
CA MET A 227 4.50 -26.70 -2.04
C MET A 227 3.58 -27.94 -2.05
N TRP A 228 2.33 -27.79 -1.59
CA TRP A 228 1.30 -28.85 -1.66
C TRP A 228 0.92 -29.26 -3.09
N THR A 229 0.98 -28.35 -4.06
CA THR A 229 0.70 -28.64 -5.47
C THR A 229 1.75 -29.60 -6.04
N TRP A 230 3.00 -29.49 -5.60
CA TRP A 230 4.07 -30.44 -5.93
C TRP A 230 3.80 -31.82 -5.31
N ILE A 231 3.32 -31.87 -4.06
CA ILE A 231 2.95 -33.12 -3.40
C ILE A 231 1.84 -33.84 -4.18
N LEU A 232 0.77 -33.13 -4.58
CA LEU A 232 -0.31 -33.73 -5.37
C LEU A 232 0.16 -34.23 -6.74
N THR A 233 1.09 -33.51 -7.37
CA THR A 233 1.66 -33.93 -8.66
C THR A 233 2.45 -35.22 -8.53
N VAL A 234 3.30 -35.34 -7.50
CA VAL A 234 4.07 -36.57 -7.25
C VAL A 234 3.15 -37.74 -6.90
N VAL A 235 2.16 -37.53 -6.04
CA VAL A 235 1.17 -38.56 -5.68
C VAL A 235 0.40 -39.03 -6.93
N GLY A 236 -0.03 -38.10 -7.79
CA GLY A 236 -0.72 -38.43 -9.03
C GLY A 236 0.13 -39.30 -9.97
N VAL A 237 1.41 -38.98 -10.13
CA VAL A 237 2.34 -39.77 -10.95
C VAL A 237 2.59 -41.16 -10.35
N VAL A 238 2.76 -41.26 -9.03
CA VAL A 238 2.95 -42.56 -8.35
C VAL A 238 1.72 -43.45 -8.52
N LEU A 239 0.52 -42.91 -8.29
CA LEU A 239 -0.73 -43.66 -8.46
C LEU A 239 -0.93 -44.11 -9.92
N PHE A 240 -0.56 -43.26 -10.89
CA PHE A 240 -0.61 -43.61 -12.30
C PHE A 240 0.32 -44.78 -12.64
N ILE A 241 1.56 -44.76 -12.13
CA ILE A 241 2.51 -45.87 -12.31
C ILE A 241 1.99 -47.16 -11.69
N ILE A 242 1.45 -47.11 -10.47
CA ILE A 242 0.88 -48.29 -9.80
C ILE A 242 -0.28 -48.86 -10.62
N ALA A 243 -1.20 -48.01 -11.10
CA ALA A 243 -2.33 -48.45 -11.93
C ALA A 243 -1.87 -49.09 -13.25
N CYS A 244 -0.81 -48.57 -13.88
CA CYS A 244 -0.24 -49.17 -15.09
C CYS A 244 0.41 -50.54 -14.81
N LEU A 245 1.10 -50.69 -13.67
CA LEU A 245 1.74 -51.95 -13.28
C LEU A 245 0.71 -53.02 -12.88
N ASP A 246 -0.32 -52.65 -12.11
CA ASP A 246 -1.41 -53.57 -11.74
C ASP A 246 -2.27 -53.96 -12.95
N GLY A 247 -2.45 -53.05 -13.92
CA GLY A 247 -3.06 -53.36 -15.20
C GLY A 247 -2.29 -54.43 -15.99
N GLN A 248 -0.95 -54.41 -15.97
CA GLN A 248 -0.15 -55.46 -16.61
C GLN A 248 -0.22 -56.81 -15.89
N HIS A 249 -0.37 -56.82 -14.56
CA HIS A 249 -0.52 -58.06 -13.79
C HIS A 249 -1.89 -58.74 -13.99
N THR A 250 -2.95 -57.98 -14.26
CA THR A 250 -4.29 -58.55 -14.49
C THR A 250 -4.45 -59.16 -15.89
N PHE A 251 -3.79 -58.61 -16.91
CA PHE A 251 -3.82 -59.19 -18.27
C PHE A 251 -3.05 -60.50 -18.43
N HIS A 252 -2.19 -60.90 -17.48
CA HIS A 252 -1.42 -62.14 -17.60
C HIS A 252 -2.12 -63.38 -17.03
N ASN A 253 -3.24 -63.21 -16.31
CA ASN A 253 -3.93 -64.31 -15.62
C ASN A 253 -5.20 -64.83 -16.33
N GLU A 254 -5.56 -64.29 -17.50
CA GLU A 254 -6.61 -64.87 -18.37
C GLU A 254 -5.98 -65.56 -19.59
N ALA A 255 -5.26 -66.65 -19.35
CA ALA A 255 -5.06 -67.67 -20.37
C ALA A 255 -6.20 -68.69 -20.23
N PRO A 256 -7.12 -68.82 -21.21
CA PRO A 256 -8.14 -69.88 -21.17
C PRO A 256 -7.48 -71.25 -21.36
N GLU A 257 -7.75 -72.18 -20.45
CA GLU A 257 -7.61 -73.61 -20.74
C GLU A 257 -8.50 -73.97 -21.93
N ILE A 258 -7.89 -74.52 -22.98
CA ILE A 258 -8.58 -75.05 -24.16
C ILE A 258 -8.42 -76.59 -24.11
N PRO A 259 -9.49 -77.36 -24.38
CA PRO A 259 -9.63 -78.79 -24.05
C PRO A 259 -8.66 -79.76 -24.73
#